data_AF-A0A7S0H8S1-F1
#
_entry.id   AF-A0A7S0H8S1-F1
#
_cell.length_a   1.000
_cell.length_b   1.000
_cell.length_c   1.000
_cell.angle_alpha   90.00
_cell.angle_beta   90.00
_cell.angle_gamma   90.00
#
_symmetry.space_group_name_H-M   'P 1'
#
loop_
_entity.id
_entity.type
_entity.pdbx_description
1 polymer ?
#
loop_
_entity_poly.entity_id
_entity_poly.type
_entity_poly.pdbx_seq_one_letter_code
_entity_poly.pdbx_strand_id
1 'polypeptide(L)'
;VLPPGINPKKNKPYGVRLYSIASTRYGDKMDGKTLTFTVRRAVYFDPELGQEDPSKKGVCSNYLCDATPGTPVPVTGPSGKVMLLPETTPEVPIIMIATGTGIAPYRGFIRRLFMENTEAAEKFSGLAWLFLGVANT
;
A
#
# COMPACT_ATOMS: atom_id res chain seq x y z
N VAL A 1 7.11 -2.31 7.16
CA VAL A 1 6.96 -1.53 8.41
C VAL A 1 7.17 -2.45 9.60
N LEU A 2 7.97 -2.01 10.56
CA LEU A 2 8.10 -2.67 11.87
C LEU A 2 7.13 -1.98 12.85
N PRO A 3 6.06 -2.64 13.30
CA PRO A 3 5.20 -2.05 14.32
C PRO A 3 5.90 -2.04 15.70
N PRO A 4 5.59 -1.06 16.56
CA PRO A 4 6.17 -0.97 17.90
C PRO A 4 5.66 -2.11 18.81
N GLY A 5 6.44 -2.40 19.86
CA GLY A 5 6.07 -3.33 20.92
C GLY A 5 6.61 -4.75 20.78
N ILE A 6 6.28 -5.57 21.79
CA ILE A 6 6.72 -6.97 21.92
C ILE A 6 5.53 -7.89 21.67
N ASN A 7 5.75 -8.96 20.91
CA ASN A 7 4.77 -10.02 20.74
C ASN A 7 4.68 -10.85 22.03
N PRO A 8 3.53 -10.87 22.73
CA PRO A 8 3.40 -11.52 24.03
C PRO A 8 3.58 -13.05 23.96
N LYS A 9 3.31 -13.67 22.80
CA LYS A 9 3.46 -15.12 22.62
C LYS A 9 4.90 -15.56 22.41
N LYS A 10 5.74 -14.68 21.84
CA LYS A 10 7.13 -14.99 21.45
C LYS A 10 8.18 -14.28 22.30
N ASN A 11 7.76 -13.34 23.16
CA ASN A 11 8.61 -12.45 23.92
C ASN A 11 9.73 -11.79 23.08
N LYS A 12 9.37 -11.37 21.86
CA LYS A 12 10.28 -10.75 20.87
C LYS A 12 9.57 -9.59 20.17
N PRO A 13 10.30 -8.62 19.59
CA PRO A 13 9.70 -7.56 18.79
C PRO A 13 8.79 -8.11 17.70
N TYR A 14 7.74 -7.37 17.36
CA TYR A 14 6.86 -7.76 16.27
C TYR A 14 7.61 -7.82 14.93
N GLY A 15 7.31 -8.84 14.13
CA GLY A 15 7.89 -8.99 12.79
C GLY A 15 7.43 -7.91 11.79
N VAL A 16 8.18 -7.78 10.71
CA VAL A 16 7.89 -6.89 9.57
C VAL A 16 6.51 -7.19 8.98
N ARG A 17 5.73 -6.14 8.68
CA ARG A 17 4.56 -6.22 7.79
C ARG A 17 4.87 -5.52 6.47
N LEU A 18 4.55 -6.19 5.36
CA LEU A 18 4.69 -5.66 4.01
C LEU A 18 3.43 -4.90 3.62
N TYR A 19 3.61 -3.73 3.01
CA TYR A 19 2.56 -2.89 2.45
C TYR A 19 2.99 -2.46 1.06
N SER A 20 2.11 -2.63 0.07
CA SER A 20 2.36 -2.12 -1.27
C SER A 20 2.45 -0.59 -1.22
N ILE A 21 3.48 -0.05 -1.86
CA ILE A 21 3.66 1.40 -1.99
C ILE A 21 2.58 1.93 -2.93
N ALA A 22 1.88 2.97 -2.50
CA ALA A 22 0.78 3.59 -3.23
C ALA A 22 1.19 4.88 -3.98
N SER A 23 2.40 5.37 -3.75
CA SER A 23 3.01 6.50 -4.45
C SER A 23 3.93 6.05 -5.58
N THR A 24 4.27 6.97 -6.47
CA THR A 24 5.38 6.77 -7.42
C THR A 24 6.72 6.89 -6.71
N ARG A 25 7.82 6.72 -7.46
CA ARG A 25 9.18 6.92 -6.95
C ARG A 25 9.46 8.36 -6.48
N TYR A 26 8.64 9.33 -6.91
CA TYR A 26 8.78 10.74 -6.52
C TYR A 26 7.93 11.12 -5.30
N GLY A 27 7.08 10.21 -4.82
CA GLY A 27 6.19 10.46 -3.69
C GLY A 27 5.03 11.40 -4.05
N ASP A 28 4.15 11.66 -3.08
CA ASP A 28 2.97 12.49 -3.34
C ASP A 28 3.30 13.98 -3.49
N LYS A 29 4.43 14.42 -2.93
CA LYS A 29 4.95 15.79 -3.05
C LYS A 29 5.88 16.01 -4.24
N MET A 30 6.13 14.98 -5.06
CA MET A 30 7.03 15.03 -6.21
C MET A 30 8.49 15.42 -5.88
N ASP A 31 8.90 15.27 -4.62
CA ASP A 31 10.24 15.64 -4.13
C ASP A 31 11.15 14.44 -3.88
N GLY A 32 10.65 13.21 -4.09
CA GLY A 32 11.37 11.96 -3.83
C GLY A 32 11.61 11.66 -2.36
N LYS A 33 10.98 12.40 -1.43
CA LYS A 33 11.22 12.29 0.02
C LYS A 33 10.06 11.64 0.78
N THR A 34 8.98 11.29 0.08
CA THR A 34 7.76 10.76 0.68
C THR A 34 7.39 9.41 0.12
N LEU A 35 6.79 8.58 0.97
CA LEU A 35 6.30 7.26 0.63
C LEU A 35 4.88 7.11 1.19
N THR A 36 3.94 6.68 0.35
CA THR A 36 2.54 6.57 0.72
C THR A 36 2.11 5.10 0.75
N PHE A 37 1.26 4.74 1.73
CA PHE A 37 0.65 3.42 1.85
C PHE A 37 -0.87 3.53 1.83
N THR A 38 -1.55 2.53 1.26
CA THR A 38 -3.00 2.33 1.43
C THR A 38 -3.22 1.22 2.45
N VAL A 39 -3.68 1.57 3.66
CA VAL A 39 -3.77 0.64 4.80
C VAL A 39 -5.22 0.46 5.24
N ARG A 40 -5.67 -0.80 5.34
CA ARG A 40 -6.95 -1.15 5.95
C ARG A 40 -6.74 -1.51 7.41
N ARG A 41 -7.51 -0.92 8.32
CA ARG A 41 -7.57 -1.37 9.72
C ARG A 41 -7.99 -2.84 9.77
N ALA A 42 -7.23 -3.63 10.52
CA ALA A 42 -7.63 -4.99 10.83
C ALA A 42 -8.26 -4.95 12.22
N VAL A 43 -9.59 -4.96 12.26
CA VAL A 43 -10.39 -5.02 13.48
C VAL A 43 -10.94 -6.44 13.60
N TYR A 44 -11.02 -6.95 14.83
CA TYR A 44 -11.62 -8.24 15.10
C TYR A 44 -12.99 -8.03 15.74
N PHE A 45 -14.00 -8.67 15.17
CA PHE A 45 -15.34 -8.76 15.74
C PHE A 45 -15.57 -10.22 16.13
N ASP A 46 -16.09 -10.42 17.33
CA ASP A 46 -16.54 -11.73 17.78
C ASP A 46 -17.67 -12.23 16.86
N PRO A 47 -17.56 -13.42 16.24
CA PRO A 47 -18.56 -13.89 15.28
C PRO A 47 -19.94 -14.15 15.89
N GLU A 48 -20.03 -14.44 17.19
CA GLU A 48 -21.28 -14.77 17.87
C GLU A 48 -21.93 -13.52 18.47
N LEU A 49 -21.13 -12.70 19.16
CA LEU A 49 -21.60 -11.51 19.86
C LEU A 49 -21.62 -10.26 18.99
N GLY A 50 -20.90 -10.26 17.86
CA GLY A 50 -20.72 -9.10 16.98
C GLY A 50 -19.94 -7.95 17.61
N GLN A 51 -19.38 -8.14 18.81
CA GLN A 51 -18.66 -7.12 19.55
C GLN A 51 -17.20 -7.05 19.13
N GLU A 52 -16.65 -5.84 19.07
CA GLU A 52 -15.22 -5.65 18.82
C GLU A 52 -14.39 -6.17 20.00
N ASP A 53 -13.30 -6.88 19.72
CA ASP A 53 -12.27 -7.24 20.69
C ASP A 53 -10.97 -6.48 20.38
N PRO A 54 -10.71 -5.35 21.05
CA PRO A 54 -9.50 -4.55 20.82
C PRO A 54 -8.19 -5.31 21.09
N SER A 55 -8.23 -6.39 21.89
CA SER A 55 -7.03 -7.19 22.18
C SER A 55 -6.59 -8.05 20.99
N LYS A 56 -7.50 -8.33 20.05
CA LYS A 56 -7.26 -9.13 18.84
C LYS A 56 -7.06 -8.28 17.57
N LYS A 57 -7.05 -6.95 17.69
CA LYS A 57 -6.85 -6.06 16.54
C LYS A 57 -5.46 -6.23 15.91
N GLY A 58 -5.36 -5.98 14.61
CA GLY A 58 -4.09 -6.00 13.90
C GLY A 58 -3.18 -4.86 14.36
N VAL A 59 -2.03 -5.21 14.95
CA VAL A 59 -1.11 -4.25 15.57
C VAL A 59 -0.62 -3.20 14.56
N CYS A 60 -0.07 -3.63 13.41
CA CYS A 60 0.60 -2.71 12.48
C CYS A 60 -0.36 -1.83 11.68
N SER A 61 -1.51 -2.35 11.24
CA SER A 61 -2.49 -1.56 10.49
C SER A 61 -3.13 -0.49 11.35
N ASN A 62 -3.50 -0.81 12.60
CA ASN A 62 -4.03 0.20 13.52
C ASN A 62 -2.96 1.23 13.90
N TYR A 63 -1.73 0.81 14.21
CA TYR A 63 -0.62 1.73 14.45
C TYR A 63 -0.41 2.74 13.31
N LEU A 64 -0.44 2.28 12.05
CA LEU A 64 -0.29 3.16 10.89
C LEU A 64 -1.51 4.09 10.70
N CYS A 65 -2.73 3.59 10.90
CA CYS A 65 -3.93 4.41 10.76
C CYS A 65 -4.17 5.37 11.94
N ASP A 66 -3.59 5.08 13.12
CA ASP A 66 -3.62 5.94 14.32
C ASP A 66 -2.47 6.96 14.34
N ALA A 67 -1.48 6.82 13.45
CA ALA A 67 -0.32 7.69 13.40
C ALA A 67 -0.71 9.13 13.04
N THR A 68 -0.08 10.09 13.71
CA THR A 68 -0.22 11.53 13.46
C THR A 68 1.09 12.10 12.91
N PRO A 69 1.09 13.31 12.30
CA PRO A 69 2.30 13.96 11.83
C PRO A 69 3.38 14.00 12.92
N GLY A 70 4.61 13.58 12.58
CA GLY A 70 5.72 13.48 13.53
C GLY A 70 5.86 12.10 14.20
N THR A 71 4.89 11.19 14.07
CA THR A 71 5.01 9.81 14.56
C THR A 71 6.17 9.10 13.86
N PRO A 72 7.21 8.63 14.57
CA PRO A 72 8.28 7.86 13.96
C PRO A 72 7.76 6.51 13.48
N VAL A 73 7.99 6.16 12.22
CA VAL A 73 7.58 4.87 11.62
C VAL A 73 8.80 4.12 11.10
N PRO A 74 9.21 3.01 11.75
CA PRO A 74 10.31 2.18 11.25
C PRO A 74 9.93 1.47 9.94
N VAL A 75 10.67 1.77 8.87
CA VAL A 75 10.47 1.18 7.53
C VAL A 75 11.68 0.31 7.16
N THR A 76 11.41 -0.80 6.49
CA THR A 76 12.41 -1.74 5.96
C THR A 76 12.12 -1.97 4.48
N GLY A 77 13.12 -2.32 3.67
CA GLY A 77 12.98 -2.60 2.24
C GLY A 77 13.69 -1.57 1.34
N PRO A 78 13.24 -1.36 0.09
CA PRO A 78 12.08 -1.98 -0.56
C PRO A 78 12.28 -3.48 -0.85
N SER A 79 11.19 -4.19 -1.15
CA SER A 79 11.21 -5.62 -1.47
C SER A 79 10.14 -5.97 -2.50
N GLY A 80 10.40 -7.01 -3.31
CA GLY A 80 9.48 -7.48 -4.35
C GLY A 80 9.86 -6.98 -5.75
N LYS A 81 9.70 -7.85 -6.74
CA LYS A 81 9.94 -7.56 -8.18
C LYS A 81 8.77 -7.92 -9.08
N VAL A 82 7.77 -8.64 -8.55
CA VAL A 82 6.63 -9.18 -9.31
C VAL A 82 5.74 -8.08 -9.89
N MET A 83 5.57 -6.98 -9.16
CA MET A 83 4.64 -5.89 -9.50
C MET A 83 5.37 -4.67 -10.07
N LEU A 84 6.48 -4.86 -10.79
CA LEU A 84 7.15 -3.77 -11.50
C LEU A 84 6.39 -3.42 -12.77
N LEU A 85 6.31 -2.13 -13.08
CA LEU A 85 5.71 -1.64 -14.32
C LEU A 85 6.58 -2.09 -15.53
N PRO A 86 6.02 -2.77 -16.54
CA PRO A 86 6.77 -3.20 -17.72
C PRO A 86 6.98 -2.03 -18.69
N GLU A 87 7.98 -1.18 -18.41
CA GLU A 87 8.26 0.03 -19.20
C GLU A 87 8.92 -0.25 -20.57
N THR A 88 9.39 -1.48 -20.82
CA THR A 88 10.04 -1.88 -22.07
C THR A 88 9.07 -2.17 -23.22
N THR A 89 7.78 -2.28 -22.93
CA THR A 89 6.71 -2.56 -23.91
C THR A 89 5.56 -1.55 -23.74
N PRO A 90 5.81 -0.26 -24.03
CA PRO A 90 4.89 0.83 -23.70
C PRO A 90 3.54 0.84 -24.46
N GLU A 91 3.45 0.10 -25.55
CA GLU A 91 2.26 -0.10 -26.38
C GLU A 91 1.34 -1.22 -25.88
N VAL A 92 1.86 -2.11 -25.04
CA VAL A 92 1.10 -3.27 -24.55
C VAL A 92 0.06 -2.84 -23.51
N PRO A 93 -1.21 -3.28 -23.64
CA PRO A 93 -2.23 -2.98 -22.63
C PRO A 93 -1.86 -3.49 -21.24
N ILE A 94 -2.11 -2.66 -20.23
CA ILE A 94 -1.92 -2.98 -18.82
C ILE A 94 -3.30 -3.13 -18.17
N ILE A 95 -3.69 -4.37 -17.87
CA ILE A 95 -4.94 -4.69 -17.17
C ILE A 95 -4.64 -4.80 -15.67
N MET A 96 -5.30 -3.94 -14.88
CA MET A 96 -5.11 -3.82 -13.45
C MET A 96 -6.39 -4.25 -12.73
N ILE A 97 -6.32 -5.30 -11.93
CA ILE A 97 -7.47 -5.85 -11.19
C ILE A 97 -7.20 -5.71 -9.70
N ALA A 98 -7.98 -4.88 -9.02
CA ALA A 98 -7.80 -4.56 -7.61
C ALA A 98 -9.06 -4.81 -6.80
N THR A 99 -8.85 -5.18 -5.54
CA THR A 99 -9.88 -5.18 -4.49
C THR A 99 -9.34 -4.49 -3.24
N GLY A 100 -10.10 -3.53 -2.69
CA GLY A 100 -9.70 -2.80 -1.48
C GLY A 100 -8.30 -2.18 -1.58
N THR A 101 -7.41 -2.47 -0.61
CA THR A 101 -6.03 -1.93 -0.58
C THR A 101 -5.14 -2.44 -1.72
N GLY A 102 -5.58 -3.44 -2.49
CA GLY A 102 -4.90 -3.93 -3.69
C GLY A 102 -4.74 -2.86 -4.79
N ILE A 103 -5.45 -1.73 -4.68
CA ILE A 103 -5.31 -0.58 -5.57
C ILE A 103 -3.94 0.12 -5.46
N ALA A 104 -3.22 -0.06 -4.36
CA ALA A 104 -1.99 0.67 -4.04
C ALA A 104 -0.97 0.73 -5.19
N PRO A 105 -0.43 -0.39 -5.73
CA PRO A 105 0.56 -0.31 -6.81
C PRO A 105 0.01 0.37 -8.07
N TYR A 106 -1.27 0.16 -8.38
CA TYR A 106 -1.91 0.73 -9.57
C TYR A 106 -2.12 2.24 -9.46
N ARG A 107 -2.32 2.79 -8.26
CA ARG A 107 -2.24 4.24 -8.05
C ARG A 107 -0.89 4.78 -8.49
N GLY A 108 0.20 4.10 -8.13
CA GLY A 108 1.55 4.45 -8.59
C GLY A 108 1.69 4.34 -10.12
N PHE A 109 1.15 3.29 -10.73
CA PHE A 109 1.19 3.12 -12.19
C PHE A 109 0.45 4.25 -12.91
N ILE A 110 -0.81 4.53 -12.52
CA ILE A 110 -1.61 5.59 -13.13
C ILE A 110 -0.92 6.95 -13.01
N ARG A 111 -0.37 7.28 -11.84
CA ARG A 111 0.37 8.56 -11.69
C ARG A 111 1.59 8.62 -12.61
N ARG A 112 2.39 7.55 -12.64
CA ARG A 112 3.61 7.48 -13.45
C ARG A 112 3.33 7.52 -14.96
N LEU A 113 2.25 6.90 -15.41
CA LEU A 113 1.89 6.80 -16.83
C LEU A 113 1.14 8.04 -17.35
N PHE A 114 0.39 8.75 -16.51
CA PHE A 114 -0.54 9.78 -16.99
C PHE A 114 -0.49 11.13 -16.26
N MET A 115 0.04 11.20 -15.03
CA MET A 115 -0.01 12.44 -14.24
C MET A 115 1.35 13.13 -14.08
N GLU A 116 2.44 12.37 -14.20
CA GLU A 116 3.79 12.89 -13.99
C GLU A 116 4.50 13.05 -15.34
N ASN A 117 5.24 14.14 -15.51
CA ASN A 117 6.10 14.35 -16.67
C ASN A 117 7.34 13.46 -16.54
N THR A 118 7.22 12.20 -16.94
CA THR A 118 8.27 11.19 -16.88
C THR A 118 8.44 10.50 -18.22
N GLU A 119 9.62 9.92 -18.44
CA GLU A 119 9.90 9.10 -19.63
C GLU A 119 8.86 7.99 -19.84
N ALA A 120 8.33 7.41 -18.75
CA ALA A 120 7.29 6.39 -18.85
C ALA A 120 5.97 6.97 -19.39
N ALA A 121 5.59 8.17 -18.96
CA ALA A 121 4.39 8.86 -19.46
C ALA A 121 4.55 9.29 -20.93
N GLU A 122 5.73 9.77 -21.31
CA GLU A 122 6.03 10.16 -22.69
C GLU A 122 6.01 8.98 -23.66
N LYS A 123 6.49 7.80 -23.21
CA LYS A 123 6.54 6.60 -24.04
C LYS A 123 5.24 5.82 -24.09
N PHE A 124 4.48 5.80 -23.00
CA PHE A 124 3.30 4.94 -22.88
C PHE A 124 2.25 5.31 -23.93
N SER A 125 1.91 4.33 -24.76
CA SER A 125 0.96 4.47 -25.87
C SER A 125 -0.10 3.36 -25.87
N GLY A 126 -0.02 2.43 -24.93
CA GLY A 126 -1.00 1.36 -24.74
C GLY A 126 -2.27 1.80 -24.02
N LEU A 127 -3.10 0.81 -23.67
CA LEU A 127 -4.31 0.98 -22.88
C LEU A 127 -4.04 0.63 -21.41
N ALA A 128 -4.38 1.51 -20.47
CA ALA A 128 -4.42 1.17 -19.05
C ALA A 128 -5.88 0.94 -18.62
N TRP A 129 -6.21 -0.28 -18.20
CA TRP A 129 -7.57 -0.65 -17.81
C TRP A 129 -7.63 -1.08 -16.35
N LEU A 130 -8.26 -0.26 -15.50
CA LEU A 130 -8.40 -0.53 -14.08
C LEU A 130 -9.81 -1.03 -13.74
N PHE A 131 -9.86 -2.18 -13.06
CA PHE A 131 -11.05 -2.70 -12.40
C PHE A 131 -10.82 -2.66 -10.89
N LEU A 132 -11.72 -2.00 -10.16
CA LEU A 132 -11.65 -1.88 -8.71
C LEU A 132 -12.95 -2.36 -8.06
N GLY A 133 -12.87 -3.46 -7.32
CA GLY A 133 -13.93 -3.94 -6.45
C GLY A 133 -13.80 -3.39 -5.03
N VAL A 134 -14.85 -2.76 -4.52
CA VAL A 134 -14.95 -2.32 -3.12
C VAL A 134 -16.29 -2.76 -2.53
N ALA A 135 -16.29 -3.03 -1.22
CA ALA A 135 -17.54 -3.12 -0.48
C ALA A 135 -18.15 -1.72 -0.33
N ASN A 136 -19.47 -1.66 -0.23
CA ASN A 136 -20.23 -0.47 0.12
C ASN A 136 -21.02 -0.71 1.41
N THR A 137 -21.65 0.36 1.91
CA THR A 137 -22.56 0.37 3.06
C THR A 137 -23.95 0.79 2.61
#